data_AF-A0A399UHU7-F1
#
_entry.id   AF-A0A399UHU7-F1
#
_cell.length_a   1.000
_cell.length_b   1.000
_cell.length_c   1.000
_cell.angle_alpha   90.00
_cell.angle_beta   90.00
_cell.angle_gamma   90.00
#
_symmetry.space_group_name_H-M   'P 1'
#
loop_
_entity.id
_entity.type
_entity.pdbx_description
1 polymer ?
#
loop_
_entity_poly.entity_id
_entity_poly.type
_entity_poly.pdbx_seq_one_letter_code
_entity_poly.pdbx_strand_id
1 'polypeptide(L)'
;MFILAVTAAMALAQTSAQAQTSPQAAAPAPSARLVSYDEAVRCAGLTQAASELEGGESRYGRSLYDAALYWSLAAMQAATVAGRNPAVAETEQTRARLDAVRRLSAGESEARATLQRCRQKAPRLG
;
A
#
# COMPACT_ATOMS: atom_id res chain seq x y z
N MET A 1 -19.40 71.02 20.73
CA MET A 1 -18.11 71.52 21.25
C MET A 1 -17.24 70.29 21.51
N PHE A 2 -16.24 70.05 20.63
CA PHE A 2 -14.95 69.34 20.85
C PHE A 2 -15.00 67.89 21.46
N ILE A 3 -14.34 66.81 20.98
CA ILE A 3 -13.14 66.57 20.15
C ILE A 3 -13.16 65.14 19.55
N LEU A 4 -12.58 65.04 18.37
CA LEU A 4 -12.02 63.90 17.63
C LEU A 4 -11.38 62.76 18.44
N ALA A 5 -11.40 61.55 17.86
CA ALA A 5 -10.19 60.76 17.60
C ALA A 5 -10.47 59.68 16.54
N VAL A 6 -10.02 59.95 15.31
CA VAL A 6 -9.83 58.96 14.24
C VAL A 6 -8.36 58.54 14.27
N THR A 7 -8.11 57.26 13.97
CA THR A 7 -6.89 56.60 13.45
C THR A 7 -6.22 55.57 14.37
N ALA A 8 -6.26 54.30 13.93
CA ALA A 8 -5.05 53.52 13.67
C ALA A 8 -5.39 52.29 12.81
N ALA A 9 -4.60 52.12 11.77
CA ALA A 9 -4.75 51.15 10.70
C ALA A 9 -4.45 49.70 11.16
N MET A 10 -5.32 48.78 10.76
CA MET A 10 -5.11 47.35 10.60
C MET A 10 -5.75 47.00 9.25
N ALA A 11 -5.26 46.12 8.40
CA ALA A 11 -4.02 45.41 8.28
C ALA A 11 -3.97 44.92 6.83
N LEU A 12 -2.74 44.82 6.31
CA LEU A 12 -2.25 43.97 5.22
C LEU A 12 -3.27 43.08 4.49
N ALA A 13 -3.36 43.30 3.17
CA ALA A 13 -3.32 42.30 2.11
C ALA A 13 -4.00 40.94 2.38
N GLN A 14 -5.17 40.72 1.77
CA GLN A 14 -5.64 39.36 1.43
C GLN A 14 -5.71 39.24 -0.09
N THR A 15 -4.53 39.04 -0.67
CA THR A 15 -4.35 38.48 -2.00
C THR A 15 -4.73 37.00 -2.03
N SER A 16 -5.05 36.54 -3.24
CA SER A 16 -5.10 35.17 -3.75
C SER A 16 -6.29 34.27 -3.37
N ALA A 17 -7.23 34.22 -4.32
CA ALA A 17 -7.59 33.02 -5.07
C ALA A 17 -7.96 31.78 -4.23
N GLN A 18 -9.27 31.60 -4.01
CA GLN A 18 -9.82 30.30 -3.68
C GLN A 18 -9.70 29.40 -4.92
N ALA A 19 -8.61 28.63 -4.96
CA ALA A 19 -8.46 27.49 -5.85
C ALA A 19 -9.56 26.48 -5.53
N GLN A 20 -10.54 26.42 -6.42
CA GLN A 20 -11.58 25.40 -6.46
C GLN A 20 -10.89 24.04 -6.63
N THR A 21 -10.75 23.30 -5.54
CA THR A 21 -10.39 21.89 -5.58
C THR A 21 -11.69 21.09 -5.52
N SER A 22 -12.26 20.85 -6.70
CA SER A 22 -13.26 19.80 -6.87
C SER A 22 -12.68 18.48 -6.35
N PRO A 23 -13.43 17.66 -5.58
CA PRO A 23 -13.00 16.31 -5.30
C PRO A 23 -13.09 15.53 -6.62
N GLN A 24 -11.98 15.45 -7.33
CA GLN A 24 -11.84 14.51 -8.43
C GLN A 24 -11.95 13.12 -7.79
N ALA A 25 -13.14 12.52 -7.88
CA ALA A 25 -13.35 11.13 -7.49
C ALA A 25 -12.29 10.29 -8.21
N ALA A 26 -11.38 9.71 -7.44
CA ALA A 26 -10.39 8.77 -7.97
C ALA A 26 -11.15 7.70 -8.76
N ALA A 27 -10.88 7.61 -10.05
CA ALA A 27 -11.46 6.57 -10.88
C ALA A 27 -11.19 5.21 -10.23
N PRO A 28 -12.20 4.32 -10.13
CA PRO A 28 -11.98 3.01 -9.55
C PRO A 28 -10.87 2.32 -10.36
N ALA A 29 -9.78 1.97 -9.68
CA ALA A 29 -8.72 1.17 -10.27
C ALA A 29 -9.37 -0.07 -10.91
N PRO A 30 -8.94 -0.49 -12.12
CA PRO A 30 -9.55 -1.60 -12.82
C PRO A 30 -9.62 -2.77 -11.86
N SER A 31 -10.81 -3.37 -11.75
CA SER A 31 -11.09 -4.53 -10.92
C SER A 31 -10.28 -5.70 -11.45
N ALA A 32 -9.00 -5.74 -11.04
CA ALA A 32 -8.15 -6.89 -11.13
C ALA A 32 -8.97 -8.04 -10.57
N ARG A 33 -9.28 -9.01 -11.43
CA ARG A 33 -10.02 -10.25 -11.16
C ARG A 33 -9.72 -10.66 -9.71
N LEU A 34 -10.67 -10.38 -8.81
CA LEU A 34 -10.40 -10.29 -7.37
C LEU A 34 -9.90 -11.64 -6.90
N VAL A 35 -8.59 -11.75 -6.68
CA VAL A 35 -8.02 -12.90 -6.01
C VAL A 35 -8.69 -13.04 -4.65
N SER A 36 -8.82 -14.27 -4.17
CA SER A 36 -9.35 -14.49 -2.81
C SER A 36 -8.50 -13.74 -1.78
N TYR A 37 -9.13 -13.31 -0.69
CA TYR A 37 -8.42 -12.67 0.43
C TYR A 37 -7.23 -13.51 0.93
N ASP A 38 -7.44 -14.82 1.08
CA ASP A 38 -6.40 -15.75 1.55
C ASP A 38 -5.23 -15.88 0.56
N GLU A 39 -5.52 -15.83 -0.74
CA GLU A 39 -4.46 -15.79 -1.77
C GLU A 39 -3.67 -14.48 -1.69
N ALA A 40 -4.35 -13.35 -1.55
CA ALA A 40 -3.70 -12.05 -1.46
C ALA A 40 -2.79 -11.95 -0.22
N VAL A 41 -3.27 -12.37 0.96
CA VAL A 41 -2.48 -12.41 2.20
C VAL A 41 -1.27 -13.33 2.07
N ARG A 42 -1.47 -14.54 1.50
CA ARG A 42 -0.37 -15.49 1.28
C ARG A 42 0.69 -14.92 0.34
N CYS A 43 0.27 -14.30 -0.77
CA CYS A 43 1.21 -13.69 -1.70
C CYS A 43 1.92 -12.48 -1.09
N ALA A 44 1.22 -11.62 -0.34
CA ALA A 44 1.81 -10.48 0.37
C ALA A 44 2.92 -10.94 1.33
N GLY A 45 2.63 -11.94 2.16
CA GLY A 45 3.61 -12.51 3.09
C GLY A 45 4.84 -13.09 2.38
N LEU A 46 4.64 -13.90 1.33
CA LEU A 46 5.74 -14.52 0.58
C LEU A 46 6.63 -13.50 -0.14
N THR A 47 6.04 -12.54 -0.85
CA THR A 47 6.82 -11.55 -1.61
C THR A 47 7.52 -10.56 -0.69
N GLN A 48 6.89 -10.16 0.42
CA GLN A 48 7.53 -9.30 1.40
C GLN A 48 8.71 -10.01 2.08
N ALA A 49 8.50 -11.23 2.58
CA ALA A 49 9.57 -12.02 3.20
C ALA A 49 10.74 -12.25 2.23
N ALA A 50 10.45 -12.56 0.97
CA ALA A 50 11.48 -12.74 -0.05
C ALA A 50 12.24 -11.44 -0.34
N SER A 51 11.55 -10.30 -0.40
CA SER A 51 12.18 -8.98 -0.58
C SER A 51 13.11 -8.64 0.58
N GLU A 52 12.67 -8.89 1.82
CA GLU A 52 13.46 -8.65 3.04
C GLU A 52 14.70 -9.56 3.10
N LEU A 53 14.56 -10.84 2.75
CA LEU A 53 15.66 -11.81 2.73
C LEU A 53 16.68 -11.55 1.61
N GLU A 54 16.25 -10.95 0.50
CA GLU A 54 17.13 -10.65 -0.63
C GLU A 54 17.90 -9.34 -0.45
N GLY A 55 17.29 -8.32 0.16
CA GLY A 55 17.94 -7.03 0.48
C GLY A 55 17.63 -5.88 -0.49
N GLY A 56 16.94 -6.12 -1.61
CA GLY A 56 16.30 -5.08 -2.43
C GLY A 56 17.20 -4.35 -3.45
N GLU A 57 18.52 -4.44 -3.32
CA GLU A 57 19.47 -3.69 -4.17
C GLU A 57 19.58 -4.24 -5.60
N SER A 58 19.31 -5.53 -5.80
CA SER A 58 19.39 -6.14 -7.12
C SER A 58 18.12 -5.86 -7.95
N ARG A 59 18.19 -6.10 -9.27
CA ARG A 59 16.97 -6.09 -10.11
C ARG A 59 15.93 -7.10 -9.63
N TYR A 60 16.42 -8.23 -9.12
CA TYR A 60 15.55 -9.25 -8.57
C TYR A 60 14.91 -8.76 -7.26
N GLY A 61 15.68 -8.13 -6.38
CA GLY A 61 15.21 -7.45 -5.18
C GLY A 61 14.12 -6.42 -5.42
N ARG A 62 14.35 -5.48 -6.35
CA ARG A 62 13.33 -4.50 -6.76
C ARG A 62 12.04 -5.17 -7.23
N SER A 63 12.14 -6.23 -8.05
CA SER A 63 10.96 -6.96 -8.50
C SER A 63 10.20 -7.69 -7.38
N LEU A 64 10.89 -8.08 -6.30
CA LEU A 64 10.26 -8.65 -5.11
C LEU A 64 9.56 -7.57 -4.29
N TYR A 65 10.19 -6.41 -4.15
CA TYR A 65 9.63 -5.26 -3.48
C TYR A 65 8.34 -4.75 -4.16
N ASP A 66 8.37 -4.60 -5.49
CA ASP A 66 7.19 -4.23 -6.28
C ASP A 66 6.04 -5.23 -6.07
N ALA A 67 6.35 -6.52 -6.10
CA ALA A 67 5.35 -7.56 -5.86
C ALA A 67 4.81 -7.49 -4.43
N ALA A 68 5.66 -7.21 -3.44
CA ALA A 68 5.24 -7.04 -2.04
C ALA A 68 4.28 -5.85 -1.87
N LEU A 69 4.58 -4.71 -2.48
CA LEU A 69 3.70 -3.54 -2.47
C LEU A 69 2.35 -3.85 -3.13
N TYR A 70 2.37 -4.45 -4.32
CA TYR A 70 1.15 -4.83 -5.03
C TYR A 70 0.28 -5.75 -4.19
N TRP A 71 0.85 -6.83 -3.64
CA TRP A 71 0.07 -7.82 -2.90
C TRP A 71 -0.40 -7.30 -1.55
N SER A 72 0.34 -6.42 -0.89
CA SER A 72 -0.13 -5.78 0.35
C SER A 72 -1.39 -4.94 0.10
N LEU A 73 -1.38 -4.14 -0.97
CA LEU A 73 -2.55 -3.34 -1.36
C LEU A 73 -3.71 -4.23 -1.82
N ALA A 74 -3.43 -5.28 -2.59
CA ALA A 74 -4.44 -6.24 -3.03
C ALA A 74 -5.09 -6.97 -1.83
N ALA A 75 -4.31 -7.32 -0.81
CA ALA A 75 -4.82 -7.94 0.42
C ALA A 75 -5.75 -7.00 1.19
N MET A 76 -5.41 -5.72 1.31
CA MET A 76 -6.27 -4.71 1.94
C MET A 76 -7.56 -4.48 1.14
N GLN A 77 -7.46 -4.39 -0.19
CA GLN A 77 -8.64 -4.26 -1.05
C GLN A 77 -9.56 -5.48 -0.93
N ALA A 78 -8.99 -6.70 -0.96
CA ALA A 78 -9.74 -7.94 -0.78
C ALA A 78 -10.37 -8.03 0.62
N ALA A 79 -9.70 -7.54 1.66
CA ALA A 79 -10.26 -7.44 3.00
C ALA A 79 -11.50 -6.54 3.04
N THR A 80 -11.43 -5.35 2.42
CA THR A 80 -12.55 -4.42 2.32
C THR A 80 -13.74 -5.06 1.60
N VAL A 81 -13.51 -5.69 0.44
CA VAL A 81 -14.56 -6.38 -0.31
C VAL A 81 -15.17 -7.53 0.50
N ALA A 82 -14.37 -8.23 1.31
CA ALA A 82 -14.82 -9.30 2.19
C ALA A 82 -15.45 -8.81 3.51
N GLY A 83 -15.58 -7.49 3.72
CA GLY A 83 -16.12 -6.93 4.97
C GLY A 83 -15.25 -7.19 6.20
N ARG A 84 -13.95 -7.45 6.01
CA ARG A 84 -13.00 -7.70 7.11
C ARG A 84 -12.52 -6.40 7.73
N ASN A 85 -12.22 -6.45 9.03
CA ASN A 85 -11.60 -5.34 9.74
C ASN A 85 -10.16 -5.11 9.22
N PRO A 86 -9.77 -3.88 8.86
CA PRO A 86 -8.45 -3.58 8.32
C PRO A 86 -7.29 -3.91 9.29
N ALA A 87 -7.45 -3.66 10.59
CA ALA A 87 -6.42 -3.98 11.58
C ALA A 87 -6.19 -5.50 11.71
N VAL A 88 -7.26 -6.29 11.53
CA VAL A 88 -7.16 -7.75 11.46
C VAL A 88 -6.39 -8.17 10.20
N ALA A 89 -6.67 -7.54 9.06
CA ALA A 89 -5.99 -7.85 7.81
C ALA A 89 -4.49 -7.50 7.81
N GLU A 90 -4.11 -6.37 8.39
CA GLU A 90 -2.70 -6.00 8.61
C GLU A 90 -1.99 -7.01 9.52
N THR A 91 -2.67 -7.45 10.59
CA THR A 91 -2.14 -8.47 11.49
C THR A 91 -1.95 -9.81 10.77
N GLU A 92 -2.90 -10.22 9.92
CA GLU A 92 -2.80 -11.45 9.13
C GLU A 92 -1.67 -11.38 8.10
N GLN A 93 -1.47 -10.24 7.42
CA GLN A 93 -0.30 -10.02 6.56
C GLN A 93 1.02 -10.11 7.33
N THR A 94 1.09 -9.53 8.53
CA THR A 94 2.28 -9.61 9.39
C THR A 94 2.58 -11.06 9.77
N ARG A 95 1.56 -11.84 10.17
CA ARG A 95 1.73 -13.27 10.47
C ARG A 95 2.19 -14.06 9.25
N ALA A 96 1.59 -13.82 8.09
CA ALA A 96 1.96 -14.47 6.84
C ALA A 96 3.41 -14.18 6.44
N ARG A 97 3.88 -12.93 6.63
CA ARG A 97 5.28 -12.56 6.42
C ARG A 97 6.22 -13.33 7.34
N LEU A 98 5.95 -13.34 8.66
CA LEU A 98 6.80 -14.02 9.64
C LEU A 98 6.89 -15.52 9.36
N ASP A 99 5.78 -16.14 8.93
CA ASP A 99 5.76 -17.53 8.50
C ASP A 99 6.58 -17.75 7.23
N ALA A 100 6.37 -16.92 6.22
CA ALA A 100 7.11 -16.99 4.97
C ALA A 100 8.63 -16.81 5.17
N VAL A 101 9.07 -15.94 6.08
CA VAL A 101 10.51 -15.80 6.42
C VAL A 101 11.07 -17.13 6.88
N ARG A 102 10.41 -17.82 7.81
CA ARG A 102 10.86 -19.13 8.32
C ARG A 102 10.94 -20.16 7.20
N ARG A 103 9.85 -20.30 6.43
CA ARG A 103 9.74 -21.30 5.35
C ARG A 103 10.76 -21.08 4.22
N LEU A 104 10.94 -19.82 3.79
CA LEU A 104 11.90 -19.47 2.75
C LEU A 104 13.35 -19.64 3.22
N SER A 105 13.64 -19.29 4.48
CA SER A 105 14.97 -19.48 5.09
C SER A 105 15.31 -20.97 5.26
N ALA A 106 14.32 -21.80 5.60
CA ALA A 106 14.45 -23.25 5.62
C ALA A 106 14.57 -23.88 4.22
N GLY A 107 14.43 -23.09 3.16
CA GLY A 107 14.56 -23.56 1.78
C GLY A 107 13.39 -24.39 1.28
N GLU A 108 12.21 -24.28 1.89
CA GLU A 108 11.03 -25.05 1.49
C GLU A 108 10.68 -24.84 0.01
N SER A 109 10.61 -25.94 -0.73
CA SER A 109 10.34 -25.94 -2.17
C SER A 109 8.95 -25.39 -2.50
N GLU A 110 7.94 -25.74 -1.70
CA GLU A 110 6.56 -25.27 -1.90
C GLU A 110 6.44 -23.74 -1.71
N ALA A 111 7.09 -23.19 -0.68
CA ALA A 111 7.10 -21.75 -0.43
C ALA A 111 7.75 -21.00 -1.61
N ARG A 112 8.87 -21.50 -2.12
CA ARG A 112 9.56 -20.94 -3.30
C ARG A 112 8.71 -21.03 -4.58
N ALA A 113 8.06 -22.16 -4.80
CA ALA A 113 7.17 -22.35 -5.95
C ALA A 113 5.96 -21.41 -5.88
N THR A 114 5.39 -21.22 -4.69
CA THR A 114 4.27 -20.29 -4.47
C THR A 114 4.71 -18.83 -4.66
N LEU A 115 5.86 -18.45 -4.12
CA LEU A 115 6.46 -17.14 -4.33
C LEU A 115 6.58 -16.83 -5.83
N GLN A 116 7.10 -17.77 -6.62
CA GLN A 116 7.25 -17.56 -8.06
C GLN A 116 5.91 -17.32 -8.77
N ARG A 117 4.86 -18.04 -8.39
CA ARG A 117 3.50 -17.80 -8.92
C ARG A 117 2.97 -16.42 -8.51
N CYS A 118 3.16 -16.01 -7.25
CA CYS A 118 2.76 -14.68 -6.78
C CYS A 118 3.49 -13.56 -7.53
N ARG A 119 4.78 -13.73 -7.82
CA ARG A 119 5.56 -12.76 -8.63
C ARG A 119 5.08 -12.66 -10.07
N GLN A 120 4.71 -13.78 -10.69
CA GLN A 120 4.21 -13.79 -12.08
C GLN A 120 2.85 -13.12 -12.21
N LYS A 121 2.03 -13.16 -11.14
CA LYS A 121 0.71 -12.53 -11.10
C LYS A 121 0.76 -11.05 -10.71
N ALA A 122 1.85 -10.58 -10.10
CA ALA A 122 2.03 -9.17 -9.77
C ALA A 122 2.50 -8.38 -11.01
N PRO A 123 1.96 -7.18 -11.24
CA PRO A 123 2.51 -6.26 -12.23
C PRO A 123 3.92 -5.80 -11.79
N ARG A 124 4.75 -5.44 -12.78
CA ARG A 124 6.03 -4.75 -12.52
C ARG A 124 5.75 -3.26 -12.38
N LEU A 125 6.28 -2.63 -11.34
CA LEU A 125 6.01 -1.22 -11.03
C LEU A 125 7.18 -0.31 -11.44
N GLY A 126 8.41 -0.83 -11.60
CA GLY A 126 9.56 -0.08 -12.17
C GLY A 126 10.89 -0.82 -12.18
#